data_AF-A0A558A5I4-F1
#
_entry.id   AF-A0A558A5I4-F1
#
_cell.length_a   1.000
_cell.length_b   1.000
_cell.length_c   1.000
_cell.angle_alpha   90.00
_cell.angle_beta   90.00
_cell.angle_gamma   90.00
#
_symmetry.space_group_name_H-M   'P 1'
#
loop_
_entity.id
_entity.type
_entity.pdbx_description
1 polymer ?
#
loop_
_entity_poly.entity_id
_entity_poly.type
_entity_poly.pdbx_seq_one_letter_code
_entity_poly.pdbx_strand_id
1 'polypeptide(L)'
;MGMAGIWIRTLGDGLIRADQVIGIANHRTPSLSGKPARWLLTVSLAVPAGSGSAESWDLTSLHRTLVQSDREARQAPEELARLLARLAAVGATGVVTPRVCGPDRDEVHFEFTRFDSDVPAEPMPTQADMVAVG
;
A
#
# COMPACT_ATOMS: atom_id res chain seq x y z
N MET A 1 -3.07 12.04 -13.54
CA MET A 1 -2.27 11.54 -12.39
C MET A 1 -3.22 11.10 -11.28
N GLY A 2 -3.80 9.89 -11.36
CA GLY A 2 -4.84 9.45 -10.40
C GLY A 2 -4.31 8.81 -9.11
N MET A 3 -3.06 8.34 -9.09
CA MET A 3 -2.51 7.55 -7.98
C MET A 3 -1.43 8.26 -7.14
N ALA A 4 -1.13 9.53 -7.44
CA ALA A 4 -0.03 10.26 -6.80
C ALA A 4 -0.22 10.47 -5.29
N GLY A 5 -1.48 10.47 -4.82
CA GLY A 5 -1.82 10.60 -3.39
C GLY A 5 -2.07 9.27 -2.68
N ILE A 6 -1.91 8.14 -3.37
CA ILE A 6 -2.15 6.80 -2.80
C ILE A 6 -0.82 6.18 -2.41
N TRP A 7 -0.71 5.80 -1.15
CA TRP A 7 0.46 5.15 -0.56
C TRP A 7 0.14 3.71 -0.21
N ILE A 8 1.13 2.82 -0.23
CA ILE A 8 0.99 1.43 0.17
C ILE A 8 1.96 1.15 1.31
N ARG A 9 1.47 0.59 2.41
CA ARG A 9 2.29 0.16 3.54
C ARG A 9 3.02 -1.14 3.20
N THR A 10 4.32 -1.15 3.44
CA THR A 10 5.18 -2.33 3.31
C THR A 10 5.33 -3.06 4.64
N LEU A 11 5.75 -4.32 4.60
CA LEU A 11 5.94 -5.15 5.80
C LEU A 11 7.02 -4.57 6.75
N GLY A 12 7.99 -3.83 6.22
CA GLY A 12 9.07 -3.20 6.99
C GLY A 12 8.78 -1.77 7.44
N ASP A 13 7.50 -1.43 7.64
CA ASP A 13 7.03 -0.10 8.08
C ASP A 13 7.32 1.08 7.14
N GLY A 14 7.79 0.82 5.93
CA GLY A 14 7.92 1.84 4.89
C GLY A 14 6.61 2.12 4.15
N LEU A 15 6.48 3.32 3.58
CA LEU A 15 5.44 3.67 2.62
C LEU A 15 6.05 3.80 1.22
N ILE A 16 5.33 3.32 0.21
CA ILE A 16 5.68 3.50 -1.20
C ILE A 16 4.52 4.15 -1.94
N ARG A 17 4.82 4.88 -3.01
CA ARG A 17 3.81 5.49 -3.85
C ARG A 17 3.21 4.46 -4.81
N ALA A 18 1.88 4.42 -4.91
CA ALA A 18 1.18 3.50 -5.80
C ALA A 18 1.48 3.78 -7.29
N ASP A 19 1.70 5.05 -7.66
CA ASP A 19 2.04 5.41 -9.05
C ASP A 19 3.45 5.00 -9.50
N GLN A 20 4.29 4.53 -8.57
CA GLN A 20 5.63 4.02 -8.88
C GLN A 20 5.66 2.49 -9.01
N VAL A 21 4.56 1.81 -8.73
CA VAL A 21 4.45 0.36 -8.84
C VAL A 21 4.34 -0.03 -10.31
N ILE A 22 5.29 -0.85 -10.77
CA ILE A 22 5.35 -1.39 -12.14
C ILE A 22 4.96 -2.88 -12.20
N GLY A 23 4.82 -3.53 -11.06
CA GLY A 23 4.43 -4.95 -10.99
C GLY A 23 4.00 -5.36 -9.58
N ILE A 24 3.11 -6.34 -9.50
CA ILE A 24 2.61 -6.93 -8.27
C ILE A 24 2.72 -8.44 -8.44
N ALA A 25 3.36 -9.14 -7.51
CA ALA A 25 3.62 -10.57 -7.66
C ALA A 25 3.68 -11.30 -6.33
N ASN A 26 3.41 -12.61 -6.39
CA ASN A 26 3.66 -13.52 -5.30
C ASN A 26 5.00 -14.22 -5.51
N HIS A 27 5.81 -14.32 -4.45
CA HIS A 27 7.04 -15.09 -4.48
C HIS A 27 7.13 -15.98 -3.24
N ARG A 28 7.71 -17.16 -3.43
CA ARG A 28 8.00 -18.06 -2.32
C ARG A 28 9.43 -17.83 -1.84
N THR A 29 9.62 -17.66 -0.53
CA THR A 29 10.96 -17.63 0.04
C THR A 29 11.64 -18.99 -0.12
N PRO A 30 12.96 -19.04 -0.33
CA PRO A 30 13.67 -20.31 -0.32
C PRO A 30 13.48 -21.03 1.02
N SER A 31 13.33 -22.36 0.95
CA SER A 31 13.32 -23.21 2.13
C SER A 31 14.73 -23.26 2.71
N LEU A 32 14.94 -22.62 3.86
CA LEU A 32 16.20 -22.71 4.61
C LEU A 32 16.05 -23.76 5.71
N SER A 33 17.12 -24.51 6.01
CA SER A 33 17.09 -25.50 7.09
C SER A 33 16.61 -24.87 8.39
N GLY A 34 15.54 -25.41 8.97
CA GLY A 34 14.92 -24.91 10.21
C GLY A 34 13.97 -23.72 10.07
N LYS A 35 13.70 -23.18 8.87
CA LYS A 35 12.69 -22.13 8.65
C LYS A 35 11.67 -22.55 7.59
N PRO A 36 10.36 -22.57 7.91
CA PRO A 36 9.34 -22.88 6.93
C PRO A 36 9.37 -21.85 5.81
N ALA A 37 9.23 -22.31 4.56
CA ALA A 37 9.07 -21.42 3.42
C ALA A 37 7.79 -20.60 3.58
N ARG A 38 7.86 -19.31 3.26
CA ARG A 38 6.76 -18.36 3.36
C ARG A 38 6.46 -17.79 1.99
N TRP A 39 5.22 -17.34 1.81
CA TRP A 39 4.81 -16.62 0.63
C TRP A 39 4.86 -15.12 0.91
N LEU A 40 5.38 -14.38 -0.06
CA LEU A 40 5.51 -12.93 -0.02
C LEU A 40 4.64 -12.36 -1.12
N LEU A 41 3.76 -11.43 -0.75
CA LEU A 41 3.22 -10.50 -1.72
C LEU A 41 4.20 -9.34 -1.83
N THR A 42 4.68 -9.07 -3.04
CA THR A 42 5.62 -7.98 -3.30
C THR A 42 5.09 -7.07 -4.40
N VAL A 43 5.68 -5.89 -4.44
CA VAL A 43 5.55 -4.96 -5.55
C VAL A 43 6.93 -4.57 -6.07
N SER A 44 7.02 -4.35 -7.37
CA SER A 44 8.22 -3.89 -8.04
C SER A 44 8.11 -2.39 -8.32
N LEU A 45 9.15 -1.65 -8.00
CA LEU A 45 9.29 -0.24 -8.36
C LEU A 45 10.35 -0.12 -9.45
N ALA A 46 10.10 0.70 -10.47
CA ALA A 46 11.17 1.12 -11.37
C ALA A 46 12.05 2.10 -10.60
N VAL A 47 13.25 1.68 -10.23
CA VAL A 47 14.25 2.58 -9.68
C VAL A 47 15.42 2.70 -10.65
N PRO A 48 15.95 3.90 -10.81
CA PRO A 48 17.19 4.04 -11.54
C PRO A 48 18.33 3.40 -10.76
N ALA A 49 19.10 2.55 -11.43
CA ALA A 49 20.35 2.05 -10.89
C ALA A 49 21.53 2.75 -11.56
N GLY A 50 22.41 3.31 -10.73
CA GLY A 50 23.75 3.72 -11.15
C GLY A 50 24.01 5.22 -11.11
N SER A 51 25.27 5.57 -10.89
CA SER A 51 25.85 6.86 -11.25
C SER A 51 26.46 6.72 -12.65
N GLY A 52 25.84 7.32 -13.66
CA GLY A 52 26.30 7.27 -15.05
C GLY A 52 25.78 8.44 -15.87
N SER A 53 26.64 8.97 -16.74
CA SER A 53 26.41 10.13 -17.61
C SER A 53 25.16 9.98 -18.50
N ALA A 54 24.66 11.12 -18.99
CA ALA A 54 23.34 11.39 -19.56
C ALA A 54 22.76 10.45 -20.66
N GLU A 55 23.46 9.39 -21.07
CA GLU A 55 23.11 8.58 -22.24
C GLU A 55 22.63 7.15 -21.94
N SER A 56 22.72 6.64 -20.69
CA SER A 56 22.16 5.31 -20.36
C SER A 56 21.84 5.20 -18.87
N TRP A 57 20.55 5.13 -18.53
CA TRP A 57 20.09 4.76 -17.19
C TRP A 57 19.56 3.33 -17.23
N ASP A 58 20.28 2.41 -16.61
CA ASP A 58 19.78 1.06 -16.35
C ASP A 58 18.67 1.14 -15.29
N LEU A 59 17.45 0.82 -15.69
CA LEU A 59 16.32 0.69 -14.76
C LEU A 59 16.42 -0.67 -14.06
N THR A 60 16.56 -0.68 -12.74
CA THR A 60 16.44 -1.90 -11.94
C THR A 60 15.09 -1.98 -11.27
N SER A 61 14.60 -3.20 -11.06
CA SER A 61 13.37 -3.45 -10.31
C SER A 61 13.71 -3.57 -8.83
N LEU A 62 13.20 -2.64 -8.02
CA LEU A 62 13.28 -2.73 -6.57
C LEU A 62 12.04 -3.42 -6.02
N HIS A 63 12.22 -4.62 -5.49
CA HIS A 63 11.13 -5.38 -4.87
C HIS A 63 10.91 -4.92 -3.43
N ARG A 64 9.66 -4.62 -3.08
CA ARG A 64 9.21 -4.31 -1.73
C ARG A 64 8.17 -5.31 -1.28
N THR A 65 8.38 -5.92 -0.12
CA THR A 65 7.44 -6.86 0.47
C THR A 65 6.30 -6.11 1.14
N LEU A 66 5.07 -6.44 0.77
CA LEU A 66 3.86 -5.91 1.37
C LEU A 66 3.44 -6.71 2.60
N VAL A 67 3.34 -8.03 2.46
CA VAL A 67 2.96 -8.97 3.52
C VAL A 67 3.61 -10.32 3.34
N GLN A 68 3.64 -11.10 4.42
CA GLN A 68 4.11 -12.48 4.44
C GLN A 68 3.01 -13.44 4.96
N SER A 69 2.69 -14.43 4.15
CA SER A 69 1.67 -15.44 4.37
C SER A 69 2.26 -16.86 4.43
N ASP A 70 1.45 -17.80 4.91
CA ASP A 70 1.86 -19.21 5.07
C ASP A 70 1.60 -19.98 3.77
N ARG A 71 0.55 -19.59 3.04
CA ARG A 71 0.20 -20.09 1.71
C ARG A 71 0.18 -18.96 0.70
N GLU A 72 0.13 -19.34 -0.58
CA GLU A 72 0.07 -18.40 -1.69
C GLU A 72 -1.27 -17.66 -1.71
N ALA A 73 -1.24 -16.34 -1.55
CA ALA A 73 -2.42 -15.49 -1.69
C ALA A 73 -2.69 -15.21 -3.18
N ARG A 74 -3.21 -16.22 -3.90
CA ARG A 74 -3.31 -16.24 -5.36
C ARG A 74 -4.01 -15.01 -5.96
N GLN A 75 -5.08 -14.55 -5.30
CA GLN A 75 -5.88 -13.43 -5.79
C GLN A 75 -5.36 -12.05 -5.35
N ALA A 76 -4.42 -12.00 -4.41
CA ALA A 76 -3.96 -10.74 -3.83
C ALA A 76 -3.37 -9.74 -4.84
N PRO A 77 -2.60 -10.16 -5.88
CA PRO A 77 -2.11 -9.23 -6.89
C PRO A 77 -3.24 -8.53 -7.67
N GLU A 78 -4.24 -9.29 -8.09
CA GLU A 78 -5.39 -8.78 -8.85
C GLU A 78 -6.29 -7.90 -7.97
N GLU A 79 -6.55 -8.29 -6.73
CA GLU A 79 -7.35 -7.50 -5.79
C GLU A 79 -6.70 -6.16 -5.47
N LEU A 80 -5.38 -6.13 -5.28
CA LEU A 80 -4.64 -4.88 -5.09
C LEU A 80 -4.73 -3.99 -6.34
N ALA A 81 -4.50 -4.53 -7.53
CA ALA A 81 -4.62 -3.78 -8.78
C ALA A 81 -6.03 -3.20 -8.95
N ARG A 82 -7.07 -4.00 -8.66
CA ARG A 82 -8.46 -3.58 -8.77
C ARG A 82 -8.81 -2.49 -7.74
N LEU A 83 -8.29 -2.58 -6.51
CA LEU A 83 -8.44 -1.54 -5.50
C LEU A 83 -7.77 -0.23 -5.94
N LEU A 84 -6.52 -0.29 -6.37
CA LEU A 84 -5.77 0.90 -6.83
C LEU A 84 -6.49 1.59 -7.99
N ALA A 85 -7.00 0.83 -8.95
CA ALA A 85 -7.81 1.37 -10.05
C ALA A 85 -9.07 2.10 -9.55
N ARG A 86 -9.80 1.53 -8.59
CA ARG A 86 -10.99 2.17 -7.99
C ARG A 86 -10.63 3.47 -7.25
N LEU A 87 -9.56 3.45 -6.46
CA LEU A 87 -9.10 4.62 -5.72
C LEU A 87 -8.61 5.74 -6.66
N ALA A 88 -7.90 5.38 -7.73
CA ALA A 88 -7.46 6.31 -8.75
C ALA A 88 -8.62 6.99 -9.47
N ALA A 89 -9.70 6.24 -9.76
CA ALA A 89 -10.88 6.76 -10.45
C ALA A 89 -11.62 7.84 -9.64
N VAL A 90 -11.56 7.77 -8.31
CA VAL A 90 -12.18 8.76 -7.40
C VAL A 90 -11.20 9.81 -6.88
N GLY A 91 -9.95 9.81 -7.38
CA GLY A 91 -8.92 10.75 -6.92
C GLY A 91 -8.60 10.65 -5.43
N ALA A 92 -8.70 9.45 -4.84
CA ALA A 92 -8.50 9.27 -3.41
C ALA A 92 -7.05 9.52 -2.99
N THR A 93 -6.88 10.04 -1.78
CA THR A 93 -5.59 10.21 -1.11
C THR A 93 -5.60 9.47 0.22
N GLY A 94 -4.54 8.71 0.50
CA GLY A 94 -4.49 7.89 1.71
C GLY A 94 -3.51 6.73 1.65
N VAL A 95 -3.64 5.80 2.59
CA VAL A 95 -2.76 4.64 2.75
C VAL A 95 -3.54 3.35 2.59
N VAL A 96 -3.06 2.47 1.71
CA VAL A 96 -3.48 1.07 1.60
C VAL A 96 -2.61 0.23 2.52
N THR A 97 -3.24 -0.48 3.46
CA THR A 97 -2.60 -1.38 4.42
C THR A 97 -2.98 -2.82 4.10
N PRO A 98 -2.05 -3.63 3.57
CA PRO A 98 -2.26 -5.04 3.36
C PRO A 98 -2.19 -5.79 4.70
N ARG A 99 -3.14 -6.70 4.95
CA ARG A 99 -3.20 -7.56 6.13
C ARG A 99 -3.45 -9.00 5.71
N VAL A 100 -2.74 -9.93 6.34
CA VAL A 100 -2.99 -11.36 6.15
C VAL A 100 -4.17 -11.76 7.02
N CYS A 101 -5.14 -12.45 6.42
CA CYS A 101 -6.39 -12.85 7.04
C CYS A 101 -6.60 -14.36 6.94
N GLY A 102 -7.64 -14.85 7.63
CA GLY A 102 -8.03 -16.26 7.64
C GLY A 102 -7.23 -17.14 8.61
N PRO A 103 -7.80 -18.28 9.04
CA PRO A 103 -7.13 -19.22 9.93
C PRO A 103 -5.89 -19.86 9.27
N ASP A 104 -5.91 -20.01 7.95
CA ASP A 104 -4.84 -20.62 7.15
C ASP A 104 -3.81 -19.60 6.63
N ARG A 105 -3.99 -18.30 6.95
CA ARG A 105 -3.11 -17.20 6.51
C ARG A 105 -2.82 -17.27 5.01
N ASP A 106 -3.85 -17.50 4.21
CA ASP A 106 -3.82 -17.65 2.76
C ASP A 106 -4.50 -16.50 2.02
N GLU A 107 -5.19 -15.63 2.75
CA GLU A 107 -5.87 -14.45 2.21
C GLU A 107 -5.15 -13.16 2.61
N VAL A 108 -5.21 -12.16 1.73
CA VAL A 108 -4.71 -10.81 1.99
C VAL A 108 -5.83 -9.81 1.76
N HIS A 109 -6.21 -9.09 2.80
CA HIS A 109 -7.13 -7.97 2.72
C HIS A 109 -6.38 -6.64 2.63
N PHE A 110 -6.92 -5.71 1.86
CA PHE A 110 -6.35 -4.39 1.68
C PHE A 110 -7.28 -3.35 2.28
N GLU A 111 -6.88 -2.79 3.41
CA GLU A 111 -7.61 -1.72 4.09
C GLU A 111 -7.15 -0.37 3.54
N PHE A 112 -8.07 0.58 3.32
CA PHE A 112 -7.72 1.92 2.87
C PHE A 112 -8.14 2.97 3.91
N THR A 113 -7.19 3.79 4.32
CA THR A 113 -7.41 4.91 5.25
C THR A 113 -7.16 6.22 4.52
N ARG A 114 -8.19 7.07 4.38
CA ARG A 114 -8.06 8.41 3.81
C ARG A 114 -7.35 9.36 4.77
N PHE A 115 -6.53 10.26 4.24
CA PHE A 115 -5.87 11.29 5.05
C PHE A 115 -6.87 12.28 5.68
N ASP A 116 -7.94 12.64 4.97
CA ASP A 116 -8.93 13.62 5.44
C ASP A 116 -9.89 13.07 6.53
N SER A 117 -9.73 11.81 6.93
CA SER A 117 -10.55 11.21 8.00
C SER A 117 -10.15 11.66 9.41
N ASP A 118 -9.07 12.46 9.52
CA ASP A 118 -8.46 12.88 10.79
C ASP A 118 -8.79 14.34 11.14
N VAL A 119 -9.83 14.94 10.54
CA VAL A 119 -10.34 16.23 11.00
C VAL A 119 -11.17 15.99 12.27
N PRO A 120 -10.68 16.33 13.48
CA PRO A 120 -11.56 16.36 14.64
C PRO A 120 -12.69 17.32 14.31
N ALA A 121 -13.94 16.86 14.43
CA ALA A 121 -15.10 17.72 14.30
C ALA A 121 -14.86 18.96 15.17
N GLU A 122 -14.78 20.14 14.55
CA GLU A 122 -14.74 21.37 15.32
C GLU A 122 -15.90 21.31 16.32
N PRO A 123 -15.66 21.53 17.63
CA PRO A 123 -16.75 21.59 18.58
C PRO A 123 -17.68 22.70 18.09
N MET A 124 -18.89 22.32 17.66
CA MET A 124 -19.90 23.29 17.28
C MET A 124 -20.02 24.33 18.40
N PRO A 125 -20.05 25.63 18.09
CA PRO A 125 -20.28 26.64 19.11
C PRO A 125 -21.61 26.31 19.79
N THR A 126 -21.53 25.98 21.07
CA THR A 126 -22.69 25.71 21.90
C THR A 126 -23.59 26.94 21.86
N GLN A 127 -24.89 26.73 21.63
CA GLN A 127 -25.96 27.73 21.50
C GLN A 127 -26.01 28.79 22.62
N ALA A 128 -25.23 28.65 23.69
CA ALA A 128 -25.10 29.59 24.79
C ALA A 128 -24.48 30.95 24.39
N ASP A 129 -23.69 31.03 23.31
CA ASP A 129 -23.06 32.29 22.88
C ASP A 129 -24.00 33.22 22.08
N MET A 130 -25.16 32.74 21.64
CA MET A 130 -26.11 33.53 20.83
C MET A 130 -27.07 34.42 21.65
N VAL A 131 -27.05 34.34 22.99
CA VAL A 131 -28.06 35.01 23.84
C VAL A 131 -27.54 36.29 24.52
N ALA A 132 -26.28 36.67 24.33
CA ALA A 132 -25.68 37.83 25.01
C ALA A 132 -25.72 39.15 24.23
N VAL A 133 -26.56 39.26 23.19
CA VAL A 133 -26.85 40.54 22.51
C VAL A 133 -28.36 40.69 22.40
N GLY A 134 -28.97 41.17 23.48
CA GLY A 134 -30.39 41.52 23.59
C GLY A 134 -30.61 42.44 24.76
#